data_AF-L8JLE4-F1
#
_entry.id   AF-L8JLE4-F1
#
_cell.length_a   1.000
_cell.length_b   1.000
_cell.length_c   1.000
_cell.angle_alpha   90.00
_cell.angle_beta   90.00
_cell.angle_gamma   90.00
#
_symmetry.space_group_name_H-M   'P 1'
#
loop_
_entity.id
_entity.type
_entity.pdbx_description
1 polymer ?
#
loop_
_entity_poly.entity_id
_entity_poly.type
_entity_poly.pdbx_seq_one_letter_code
_entity_poly.pdbx_strand_id
1 'polypeptide(L)'
;MNAYKGDLSGYEKYTSSFHVGIQLNRKHRVNGNFNMGFGNINGENRNFTFESDQQPLPVPNKFVKTQFFYINYDLHYNIIKKKNVILYFSQGIGLIRFSPEDADGNSLTENQNTREADETYRKESFMLPTSLGAIFILPNQYGVSVQAGFYNTLTDYLDNISNLGDSKKDNILAFRLAFFVPVKFKDEQ
;
A
#
# COMPACT_ATOMS: atom_id res chain seq x y z
N MET A 1 -2.50 -6.48 -7.08
CA MET A 1 -1.70 -5.66 -8.01
C MET A 1 -1.61 -4.26 -7.44
N ASN A 2 -0.45 -3.62 -7.53
CA ASN A 2 -0.25 -2.27 -7.03
C ASN A 2 0.38 -1.37 -8.09
N ALA A 3 0.01 -0.10 -8.09
CA ALA A 3 0.70 0.98 -8.81
C ALA A 3 1.04 2.09 -7.82
N TYR A 4 2.12 2.81 -8.09
CA TYR A 4 2.67 3.82 -7.19
C TYR A 4 2.57 5.22 -7.79
N LYS A 5 2.33 6.21 -6.93
CA LYS A 5 2.49 7.62 -7.26
C LYS A 5 3.39 8.32 -6.24
N GLY A 6 4.40 9.02 -6.78
CA GLY A 6 5.28 9.98 -6.11
C GLY A 6 6.19 10.66 -7.14
N ASP A 7 7.45 10.97 -6.80
CA ASP A 7 8.33 11.74 -7.70
C ASP A 7 8.80 10.95 -8.91
N LEU A 8 8.94 9.63 -8.77
CA LEU A 8 9.39 8.75 -9.86
C LEU A 8 8.26 8.04 -10.63
N SER A 9 6.98 8.22 -10.31
CA SER A 9 5.87 7.62 -11.08
C SER A 9 4.50 8.25 -10.83
N GLY A 10 3.60 8.14 -11.82
CA GLY A 10 2.20 8.61 -11.76
C GLY A 10 1.14 7.51 -11.87
N TYR A 11 1.37 6.31 -11.31
CA TYR A 11 0.56 5.08 -11.45
C TYR A 11 0.72 4.31 -12.76
N GLU A 12 1.89 4.40 -13.40
CA GLU A 12 2.10 3.83 -14.74
C GLU A 12 2.44 2.34 -14.74
N LYS A 13 3.06 1.84 -13.66
CA LYS A 13 3.57 0.47 -13.56
C LYS A 13 2.81 -0.33 -12.52
N TYR A 14 2.28 -1.48 -12.93
CA TYR A 14 1.61 -2.43 -12.04
C TYR A 14 2.54 -3.57 -11.63
N THR A 15 2.49 -3.90 -10.35
CA THR A 15 3.32 -4.93 -9.71
C THR A 15 2.44 -5.86 -8.90
N SER A 16 2.95 -7.05 -8.58
CA SER A 16 2.20 -8.05 -7.82
C SER A 16 2.26 -7.80 -6.31
N SER A 17 1.21 -8.25 -5.62
CA SER A 17 1.09 -8.24 -4.17
C SER A 17 0.29 -9.44 -3.70
N PHE A 18 0.61 -9.89 -2.48
CA PHE A 18 -0.12 -10.90 -1.76
C PHE A 18 -0.66 -10.31 -0.46
N HIS A 19 -1.84 -10.76 -0.05
CA HIS A 19 -2.44 -10.35 1.21
C HIS A 19 -3.25 -11.50 1.82
N VAL A 20 -3.37 -11.44 3.14
CA VAL A 20 -4.22 -12.32 3.93
C VAL A 20 -4.90 -11.48 5.01
N GLY A 21 -6.13 -11.83 5.36
CA GLY A 21 -6.87 -11.09 6.36
C GLY A 21 -7.96 -11.90 7.01
N ILE A 22 -8.46 -11.38 8.13
CA ILE A 22 -9.54 -11.93 8.92
C ILE A 22 -10.62 -10.86 9.05
N GLN A 23 -11.79 -11.13 8.44
CA GLN A 23 -12.95 -10.26 8.53
C GLN A 23 -13.88 -10.69 9.68
N LEU A 24 -14.07 -9.79 10.63
CA LEU A 24 -14.95 -9.93 11.78
C LEU A 24 -16.38 -9.50 11.42
N ASN A 25 -17.23 -10.47 11.12
CA ASN A 25 -18.62 -10.26 10.74
C ASN A 25 -19.58 -10.16 11.95
N ARG A 26 -19.30 -9.25 12.90
CA ARG A 26 -20.09 -9.13 14.14
C ARG A 26 -21.40 -8.35 14.01
N LYS A 27 -21.44 -7.30 13.18
CA LYS A 27 -22.63 -6.43 13.03
C LYS A 27 -23.15 -6.44 11.59
N HIS A 28 -24.40 -6.00 11.40
CA HIS A 28 -25.05 -6.12 10.10
C HIS A 28 -24.40 -5.23 9.01
N ARG A 29 -24.04 -3.98 9.33
CA ARG A 29 -23.52 -2.99 8.38
C ARG A 29 -22.04 -2.64 8.53
N VAL A 30 -21.46 -2.79 9.73
CA VAL A 30 -20.07 -2.45 10.01
C VAL A 30 -19.31 -3.68 10.45
N ASN A 31 -18.25 -4.02 9.75
CA ASN A 31 -17.38 -5.15 10.06
C ASN A 31 -15.96 -4.65 10.29
N GLY A 32 -15.25 -5.27 11.23
CA GLY A 32 -13.81 -5.08 11.36
C GLY A 32 -13.08 -6.03 10.41
N ASN A 33 -11.94 -5.62 9.89
CA ASN A 33 -11.10 -6.49 9.07
C ASN A 33 -9.64 -6.25 9.41
N PHE A 34 -8.94 -7.30 9.82
CA PHE A 34 -7.49 -7.24 10.04
C PHE A 34 -6.79 -7.80 8.81
N ASN A 35 -5.87 -7.05 8.22
CA ASN A 35 -5.16 -7.46 7.02
C ASN A 35 -3.66 -7.31 7.21
N MET A 36 -2.92 -8.21 6.57
CA MET A 36 -1.50 -8.05 6.33
C MET A 36 -1.18 -8.44 4.90
N GLY A 37 -0.10 -7.91 4.37
CA GLY A 37 0.32 -8.24 3.02
C GLY A 37 1.73 -7.79 2.72
N PHE A 38 2.24 -8.30 1.61
CA PHE A 38 3.53 -7.91 1.08
C PHE A 38 3.43 -7.73 -0.43
N GLY A 39 4.27 -6.89 -0.99
CA GLY A 39 4.26 -6.61 -2.41
C GLY A 39 5.43 -5.76 -2.84
N ASN A 40 5.39 -5.38 -4.10
CA ASN A 40 6.36 -4.48 -4.70
C ASN A 40 5.64 -3.24 -5.23
N ILE A 41 6.41 -2.20 -5.48
CA ILE A 41 6.08 -1.08 -6.36
C ILE A 41 7.35 -0.70 -7.13
N ASN A 42 7.17 -0.14 -8.32
CA ASN A 42 8.28 0.33 -9.15
C ASN A 42 8.01 1.77 -9.60
N GLY A 43 9.06 2.58 -9.64
CA GLY A 43 9.05 3.93 -10.19
C GLY A 43 10.24 4.16 -11.13
N GLU A 44 10.07 4.99 -12.15
CA GLU A 44 11.15 5.39 -13.05
C GLU A 44 10.87 6.76 -13.65
N ASN A 45 11.78 7.70 -13.44
CA ASN A 45 11.80 8.98 -14.13
C ASN A 45 13.23 9.30 -14.60
N ARG A 46 13.51 9.02 -15.89
CA ARG A 46 14.85 9.24 -16.48
C ARG A 46 15.23 10.72 -16.57
N ASN A 47 14.22 11.58 -16.62
CA ASN A 47 14.35 13.03 -16.73
C ASN A 47 14.16 13.71 -15.37
N PHE A 48 14.31 12.97 -14.27
CA PHE A 48 14.25 13.55 -12.93
C PHE A 48 15.32 14.64 -12.77
N THR A 49 14.87 15.81 -12.35
CA THR A 49 15.68 16.99 -12.06
C THR A 49 15.35 17.44 -10.66
N PHE A 50 16.35 17.94 -9.95
CA PHE A 50 16.22 18.43 -8.58
C PHE A 50 17.00 19.73 -8.42
N GLU A 51 16.65 20.50 -7.41
CA GLU A 51 17.40 21.68 -6.98
C GLU A 51 17.97 21.38 -5.60
N SER A 52 19.28 21.57 -5.41
CA SER A 52 19.96 21.36 -4.12
C SER A 52 21.13 22.33 -4.01
N ASP A 53 21.26 22.95 -2.84
CA ASP A 53 22.39 23.83 -2.50
C ASP A 53 23.56 23.04 -1.89
N GLN A 54 23.43 21.71 -1.75
CA GLN A 54 24.42 20.85 -1.12
C GLN A 54 25.72 20.76 -1.95
N GLN A 55 26.87 20.68 -1.25
CA GLN A 55 28.17 20.37 -1.84
C GLN A 55 28.87 19.22 -1.08
N PRO A 56 29.20 18.08 -1.73
CA PRO A 56 28.94 17.76 -3.14
C PRO A 56 27.44 17.55 -3.43
N LEU A 57 27.04 17.83 -4.67
CA LEU A 57 25.66 17.63 -5.12
C LEU A 57 25.24 16.15 -4.96
N PRO A 58 24.01 15.88 -4.49
CA PRO A 58 23.49 14.53 -4.43
C PRO A 58 23.26 13.95 -5.83
N VAL A 59 23.24 12.62 -5.91
CA VAL A 59 22.97 11.85 -7.13
C VAL A 59 21.71 11.03 -6.89
N PRO A 60 20.51 11.63 -7.03
CA PRO A 60 19.26 10.94 -6.77
C PRO A 60 19.06 9.77 -7.73
N ASN A 61 18.34 8.77 -7.24
CA ASN A 61 17.96 7.63 -8.06
C ASN A 61 16.93 8.03 -9.12
N LYS A 62 17.04 7.45 -10.31
CA LYS A 62 16.07 7.64 -11.41
C LYS A 62 15.11 6.47 -11.57
N PHE A 63 15.44 5.37 -10.90
CA PHE A 63 14.67 4.15 -10.85
C PHE A 63 14.57 3.73 -9.40
N VAL A 64 13.44 3.14 -9.04
CA VAL A 64 13.25 2.53 -7.74
C VAL A 64 12.40 1.28 -7.85
N LYS A 65 12.79 0.27 -7.10
CA LYS A 65 11.97 -0.89 -6.80
C LYS A 65 11.83 -0.97 -5.29
N THR A 66 10.62 -0.86 -4.80
CA THR A 66 10.36 -0.85 -3.35
C THR A 66 9.54 -2.07 -2.98
N GLN A 67 10.16 -2.93 -2.18
CA GLN A 67 9.48 -4.01 -1.50
C GLN A 67 8.78 -3.43 -0.28
N PHE A 68 7.55 -3.86 -0.01
CA PHE A 68 6.83 -3.42 1.18
C PHE A 68 6.07 -4.55 1.85
N PHE A 69 5.93 -4.41 3.17
CA PHE A 69 5.08 -5.21 4.04
C PHE A 69 4.15 -4.26 4.79
N TYR A 70 2.91 -4.67 5.00
CA TYR A 70 1.96 -3.87 5.75
C TYR A 70 1.09 -4.71 6.67
N ILE A 71 0.61 -4.06 7.72
CA ILE A 71 -0.44 -4.55 8.61
C ILE A 71 -1.42 -3.42 8.82
N ASN A 72 -2.72 -3.69 8.72
CA ASN A 72 -3.73 -2.68 8.93
C ASN A 72 -5.03 -3.25 9.48
N TYR A 73 -5.76 -2.40 10.18
CA TYR A 73 -7.13 -2.63 10.60
C TYR A 73 -8.06 -1.73 9.80
N ASP A 74 -9.09 -2.33 9.21
CA ASP A 74 -10.05 -1.72 8.31
C ASP A 74 -11.46 -1.80 8.91
N LEU A 75 -12.21 -0.69 8.83
CA LEU A 75 -13.64 -0.67 9.06
C LEU A 75 -14.38 -0.80 7.74
N HIS A 76 -15.02 -1.93 7.51
CA HIS A 76 -15.84 -2.20 6.33
C HIS A 76 -17.29 -1.76 6.60
N TYR A 77 -17.74 -0.76 5.87
CA TYR A 77 -19.13 -0.34 5.82
C TYR A 77 -19.83 -0.96 4.61
N ASN A 78 -20.75 -1.88 4.85
CA ASN A 78 -21.56 -2.52 3.81
C ASN A 78 -22.64 -1.53 3.31
N ILE A 79 -22.36 -0.89 2.18
CA ILE A 79 -23.29 0.04 1.50
C ILE A 79 -24.52 -0.74 1.01
N ILE A 80 -24.29 -1.86 0.33
CA ILE A 80 -25.32 -2.77 -0.16
C ILE A 80 -25.04 -4.15 0.42
N LYS A 81 -26.04 -4.76 1.03
CA LYS A 81 -25.95 -6.13 1.55
C LYS A 81 -27.16 -6.93 1.08
N LYS A 82 -26.96 -7.74 0.05
CA LYS A 82 -27.92 -8.73 -0.47
C LYS A 82 -27.40 -10.13 -0.13
N LYS A 83 -28.23 -11.16 -0.36
CA LYS A 83 -27.88 -12.57 -0.08
C LYS A 83 -26.56 -13.02 -0.72
N ASN A 84 -26.30 -12.58 -1.95
CA ASN A 84 -25.15 -13.02 -2.75
C ASN A 84 -24.17 -11.90 -3.11
N VAL A 85 -24.49 -10.65 -2.79
CA VAL A 85 -23.66 -9.50 -3.19
C VAL A 85 -23.57 -8.53 -2.02
N ILE A 86 -22.34 -8.15 -1.69
CA ILE A 86 -22.06 -7.13 -0.69
C ILE A 86 -21.18 -6.08 -1.36
N LEU A 87 -21.68 -4.85 -1.50
CA LEU A 87 -20.87 -3.70 -1.86
C LEU A 87 -20.46 -3.00 -0.57
N TYR A 88 -19.17 -2.71 -0.42
CA TYR A 88 -18.64 -2.10 0.79
C TYR A 88 -17.64 -1.00 0.48
N PHE A 89 -17.64 0.00 1.34
CA PHE A 89 -16.57 0.97 1.49
C PHE A 89 -15.73 0.59 2.71
N SER A 90 -14.43 0.84 2.68
CA SER A 90 -13.55 0.58 3.81
C SER A 90 -12.60 1.73 4.05
N GLN A 91 -12.46 2.09 5.33
CA GLN A 91 -11.45 3.03 5.82
C GLN A 91 -10.66 2.35 6.93
N GLY A 92 -9.35 2.41 6.86
CA GLY A 92 -8.47 1.78 7.84
C GLY A 92 -7.39 2.70 8.37
N ILE A 93 -6.64 2.10 9.29
CA ILE A 93 -5.37 2.59 9.81
C ILE A 93 -4.39 1.42 9.84
N GLY A 94 -3.14 1.68 9.48
CA GLY A 94 -2.12 0.66 9.51
C GLY A 94 -0.71 1.20 9.52
N LEU A 95 0.22 0.26 9.49
CA LEU A 95 1.65 0.49 9.38
C LEU A 95 2.14 -0.16 8.09
N ILE A 96 3.05 0.53 7.42
CA ILE A 96 3.76 0.02 6.25
C ILE A 96 5.25 0.11 6.52
N ARG A 97 5.97 -0.96 6.22
CA ARG A 97 7.42 -1.02 6.18
C ARG A 97 7.86 -1.24 4.75
N PHE A 98 8.88 -0.51 4.31
CA PHE A 98 9.35 -0.53 2.94
C PHE A 98 10.88 -0.55 2.85
N SER A 99 11.38 -1.02 1.71
CA SER A 99 12.81 -1.17 1.45
C SER A 99 13.06 -0.86 -0.03
N PRO A 100 13.39 0.39 -0.37
CA PRO A 100 13.70 0.80 -1.73
C PRO A 100 15.09 0.34 -2.15
N GLU A 101 15.16 -0.17 -3.37
CA GLU A 101 16.35 -0.67 -4.06
C GLU A 101 16.49 0.03 -5.42
N ASP A 102 17.72 0.19 -5.89
CA ASP A 102 18.01 0.70 -7.23
C ASP A 102 17.80 -0.38 -8.31
N ALA A 103 18.20 -0.07 -9.55
CA ALA A 103 18.06 -1.00 -10.68
C ALA A 103 18.98 -2.23 -10.56
N ASP A 104 20.08 -2.10 -9.82
CA ASP A 104 21.09 -3.15 -9.60
C ASP A 104 20.81 -3.95 -8.31
N GLY A 105 19.77 -3.57 -7.55
CA GLY A 105 19.37 -4.22 -6.31
C GLY A 105 20.10 -3.70 -5.06
N ASN A 106 20.84 -2.60 -5.16
CA ASN A 106 21.49 -2.00 -4.00
C ASN A 106 20.47 -1.20 -3.18
N SER A 107 20.61 -1.22 -1.85
CA SER A 107 19.72 -0.46 -0.98
C SER A 107 19.92 1.05 -1.16
N LEU A 108 18.85 1.75 -1.55
CA LEU A 108 18.86 3.21 -1.60
C LEU A 108 18.90 3.83 -0.20
N THR A 109 18.45 3.07 0.80
CA THR A 109 18.38 3.58 2.17
C THR A 109 19.76 3.75 2.83
N GLU A 110 20.73 2.96 2.40
CA GLU A 110 22.11 2.93 2.92
C GLU A 110 23.02 3.86 2.12
N ASN A 111 22.62 4.25 0.91
CA ASN A 111 23.36 5.17 0.07
C ASN A 111 22.97 6.63 0.41
N GLN A 112 23.75 7.29 1.25
CA GLN A 112 23.47 8.69 1.64
C GLN A 112 23.62 9.67 0.48
N ASN A 113 24.39 9.33 -0.57
CA ASN A 113 24.62 10.23 -1.69
C ASN A 113 23.39 10.42 -2.58
N THR A 114 22.34 9.63 -2.41
CA THR A 114 21.09 9.75 -3.18
C THR A 114 20.08 10.70 -2.55
N ARG A 115 20.47 11.39 -1.47
CA ARG A 115 19.59 12.21 -0.61
C ARG A 115 20.28 13.48 -0.15
N GLU A 116 19.49 14.37 0.45
CA GLU A 116 20.00 15.53 1.18
C GLU A 116 20.79 15.12 2.44
N ALA A 117 21.88 15.82 2.75
CA ALA A 117 22.86 15.43 3.76
C ALA A 117 22.29 15.34 5.19
N ASP A 118 21.33 16.21 5.51
CA ASP A 118 20.70 16.27 6.84
C ASP A 118 19.38 15.47 6.92
N GLU A 119 19.07 14.69 5.90
CA GLU A 119 17.85 13.92 5.83
C GLU A 119 17.91 12.61 6.65
N THR A 120 16.95 12.44 7.57
CA THR A 120 16.78 11.19 8.31
C THR A 120 15.73 10.30 7.65
N TYR A 121 16.21 9.33 6.88
CA TYR A 121 15.33 8.37 6.19
C TYR A 121 14.58 7.44 7.16
N ARG A 122 13.30 7.20 6.88
CA ARG A 122 12.46 6.27 7.63
C ARG A 122 11.99 5.13 6.72
N LYS A 123 12.20 3.89 7.16
CA LYS A 123 11.74 2.66 6.46
C LYS A 123 10.30 2.28 6.80
N GLU A 124 9.66 3.04 7.66
CA GLU A 124 8.35 2.72 8.24
C GLU A 124 7.48 3.97 8.29
N SER A 125 6.19 3.81 8.02
CA SER A 125 5.23 4.90 8.08
C SER A 125 3.86 4.41 8.50
N PHE A 126 3.06 5.34 9.03
CA PHE A 126 1.63 5.14 9.15
C PHE A 126 0.99 5.21 7.76
N MET A 127 -0.09 4.45 7.61
CA MET A 127 -0.86 4.35 6.39
C MET A 127 -2.35 4.48 6.72
N LEU A 128 -3.08 5.17 5.87
CA LEU A 128 -4.53 5.32 5.92
C LEU A 128 -5.17 4.70 4.68
N PRO A 129 -5.48 3.39 4.69
CA PRO A 129 -6.10 2.71 3.56
C PRO A 129 -7.53 3.19 3.37
N THR A 130 -7.90 3.48 2.13
CA THR A 130 -9.27 3.76 1.73
C THR A 130 -9.61 2.90 0.52
N SER A 131 -10.73 2.18 0.55
CA SER A 131 -11.07 1.28 -0.55
C SER A 131 -12.57 1.12 -0.77
N LEU A 132 -12.91 0.70 -1.99
CA LEU A 132 -14.22 0.26 -2.39
C LEU A 132 -14.11 -1.18 -2.91
N GLY A 133 -15.01 -2.05 -2.49
CA GLY A 133 -14.98 -3.44 -2.93
C GLY A 133 -16.36 -4.07 -3.01
N ALA A 134 -16.42 -5.18 -3.72
CA ALA A 134 -17.60 -6.01 -3.84
C ALA A 134 -17.25 -7.46 -3.49
N ILE A 135 -18.09 -8.11 -2.69
CA ILE A 135 -17.99 -9.52 -2.32
C ILE A 135 -19.18 -10.24 -2.94
N PHE A 136 -18.91 -11.28 -3.73
CA PHE A 136 -19.90 -12.23 -4.21
C PHE A 136 -19.89 -13.47 -3.32
N ILE A 137 -21.02 -13.77 -2.67
CA ILE A 137 -21.18 -14.92 -1.78
C ILE A 137 -21.83 -16.07 -2.54
N LEU A 138 -21.13 -17.20 -2.57
CA LEU A 138 -21.55 -18.45 -3.20
C LEU A 138 -22.56 -19.19 -2.30
N PRO A 139 -23.37 -20.12 -2.87
CA PRO A 139 -24.35 -20.89 -2.09
C PRO A 139 -23.74 -21.70 -0.93
N ASN A 140 -22.48 -22.10 -1.04
CA ASN A 140 -21.72 -22.80 -0.02
C ASN A 140 -21.06 -21.87 1.03
N GLN A 141 -21.43 -20.58 1.05
CA GLN A 141 -20.92 -19.53 1.95
C GLN A 141 -19.47 -19.08 1.73
N TYR A 142 -18.78 -19.63 0.72
CA TYR A 142 -17.52 -19.07 0.25
C TYR A 142 -17.77 -17.74 -0.44
N GLY A 143 -16.76 -16.88 -0.50
CA GLY A 143 -16.87 -15.61 -1.20
C GLY A 143 -15.70 -15.36 -2.16
N VAL A 144 -15.97 -14.57 -3.19
CA VAL A 144 -14.95 -13.97 -4.05
C VAL A 144 -15.10 -12.46 -3.94
N SER A 145 -14.02 -11.72 -3.70
CA SER A 145 -14.09 -10.26 -3.71
C SER A 145 -13.14 -9.65 -4.71
N VAL A 146 -13.58 -8.50 -5.22
CA VAL A 146 -12.75 -7.55 -5.94
C VAL A 146 -12.74 -6.25 -5.15
N GLN A 147 -11.57 -5.61 -5.05
CA GLN A 147 -11.39 -4.37 -4.31
C GLN A 147 -10.41 -3.47 -5.04
N ALA A 148 -10.74 -2.18 -5.10
CA ALA A 148 -9.83 -1.12 -5.50
C ALA A 148 -9.65 -0.16 -4.32
N GLY A 149 -8.43 0.29 -4.06
CA GLY A 149 -8.17 1.20 -2.95
C GLY A 149 -6.83 1.89 -3.02
N PHE A 150 -6.68 2.91 -2.18
CA PHE A 150 -5.44 3.65 -1.99
C PHE A 150 -4.87 3.33 -0.62
N TYR A 151 -3.57 3.04 -0.55
CA TYR A 151 -2.81 3.12 0.68
C TYR A 151 -2.17 4.50 0.72
N ASN A 152 -2.84 5.41 1.44
CA ASN A 152 -2.32 6.76 1.63
C ASN A 152 -1.25 6.70 2.72
N THR A 153 0.02 6.73 2.33
CA THR A 153 1.11 6.70 3.30
C THR A 153 1.35 8.10 3.86
N LEU A 154 1.80 8.20 5.11
CA LEU A 154 2.18 9.48 5.72
C LEU A 154 3.68 9.75 5.53
N THR A 155 4.23 9.34 4.38
CA THR A 155 5.63 9.48 4.00
C THR A 155 5.75 9.76 2.51
N ASP A 156 6.91 10.24 2.13
CA ASP A 156 7.45 10.55 0.80
C ASP A 156 8.75 9.76 0.53
N TYR A 157 8.96 8.66 1.27
CA TYR A 157 10.18 7.86 1.23
C TYR A 157 10.05 6.56 0.44
N LEU A 158 8.92 6.30 -0.22
CA LEU A 158 8.73 5.07 -0.97
C LEU A 158 9.63 4.99 -2.21
N ASP A 159 10.03 6.12 -2.77
CA ASP A 159 10.98 6.19 -3.90
C ASP A 159 12.38 6.72 -3.54
N ASN A 160 12.60 7.09 -2.27
CA ASN A 160 13.84 7.65 -1.74
C ASN A 160 14.21 9.04 -2.29
N ILE A 161 13.24 9.80 -2.82
CA ILE A 161 13.47 11.17 -3.32
C ILE A 161 13.19 12.23 -2.25
N SER A 162 12.02 12.17 -1.59
CA SER A 162 11.62 13.06 -0.48
C SER A 162 12.03 14.52 -0.68
N ASN A 163 12.96 15.06 0.12
CA ASN A 163 13.38 16.46 0.07
C ASN A 163 13.94 16.92 -1.28
N LEU A 164 14.44 16.01 -2.12
CA LEU A 164 14.93 16.32 -3.47
C LEU A 164 13.81 16.46 -4.50
N GLY A 165 12.58 16.09 -4.15
CA GLY A 165 11.41 16.07 -5.01
C GLY A 165 10.35 17.08 -4.61
N ASP A 166 9.28 17.11 -5.40
CA ASP A 166 8.13 17.99 -5.19
C ASP A 166 6.94 17.27 -4.55
N SER A 167 6.94 15.93 -4.57
CA SER A 167 5.86 15.11 -4.05
C SER A 167 5.85 15.10 -2.52
N LYS A 168 4.79 15.64 -1.92
CA LYS A 168 4.67 15.69 -0.45
C LYS A 168 4.31 14.37 0.22
N LYS A 169 3.66 13.45 -0.52
CA LYS A 169 3.18 12.16 0.02
C LYS A 169 3.05 11.11 -1.07
N ASP A 170 3.60 9.96 -0.76
CA ASP A 170 3.53 8.77 -1.59
C ASP A 170 2.24 7.99 -1.39
N ASN A 171 1.71 7.48 -2.49
CA ASN A 171 0.45 6.74 -2.49
C ASN A 171 0.57 5.47 -3.33
N ILE A 172 -0.07 4.41 -2.85
CA ILE A 172 -0.15 3.13 -3.57
C ILE A 172 -1.60 2.87 -3.95
N LEU A 173 -1.88 2.80 -5.25
CA LEU A 173 -3.15 2.28 -5.77
C LEU A 173 -3.09 0.76 -5.79
N ALA A 174 -4.04 0.09 -5.15
CA ALA A 174 -4.09 -1.36 -5.03
C ALA A 174 -5.40 -1.92 -5.60
N PHE A 175 -5.26 -2.95 -6.43
CA PHE A 175 -6.35 -3.81 -6.89
C PHE A 175 -6.18 -5.20 -6.30
N ARG A 176 -7.19 -5.70 -5.60
CA ARG A 176 -7.16 -7.00 -4.93
C ARG A 176 -8.27 -7.90 -5.45
N LEU A 177 -7.91 -9.14 -5.71
CA LEU A 177 -8.82 -10.27 -5.85
C LEU A 177 -8.61 -11.15 -4.61
N ALA A 178 -9.68 -11.54 -3.92
CA ALA A 178 -9.58 -12.33 -2.70
C ALA A 178 -10.62 -13.45 -2.68
N PHE A 179 -10.27 -14.55 -2.01
CA PHE A 179 -11.18 -15.64 -1.70
C PHE A 179 -11.48 -15.64 -0.20
N PHE A 180 -12.76 -15.70 0.13
CA PHE A 180 -13.26 -15.72 1.50
C PHE A 180 -13.64 -17.14 1.87
N VAL A 181 -13.05 -17.61 2.97
CA VAL A 181 -13.37 -18.90 3.58
C VAL A 181 -14.13 -18.63 4.87
N PRO A 182 -15.35 -19.16 5.05
CA PRO A 182 -16.10 -18.96 6.29
C PRO A 182 -15.44 -19.75 7.42
N VAL A 183 -15.07 -19.04 8.50
CA VAL A 183 -14.54 -19.64 9.73
C VAL A 183 -15.60 -19.53 10.83
N LYS A 184 -15.91 -20.64 11.49
CA LYS A 184 -16.77 -20.68 12.67
C LYS A 184 -15.91 -20.98 13.89
N PHE A 185 -15.91 -20.07 14.86
CA PHE A 185 -15.36 -20.38 16.17
C PHE A 185 -16.48 -21.05 16.99
N LYS A 186 -16.17 -22.14 17.69
CA LYS A 186 -17.10 -22.70 18.68
C LYS A 186 -17.21 -21.67 19.80
N ASP A 187 -18.42 -21.20 20.09
CA ASP A 187 -18.67 -20.51 21.34
C ASP A 187 -18.54 -21.56 22.46
N GLU A 188 -17.59 -21.36 23.37
CA GLU A 188 -17.56 -22.11 24.63
C GLU A 188 -18.81 -21.71 25.43
N GLN A 189 -19.64 -22.70 25.75
CA GLN A 189 -20.87 -22.56 26.53
C GLN A 189 -20.58 -22.30 28.00
#